data_AF-E3EL54-F1
#
_entry.id   AF-E3EL54-F1
#
_cell.length_a   1.000
_cell.length_b   1.000
_cell.length_c   1.000
_cell.angle_alpha   90.00
_cell.angle_beta   90.00
_cell.angle_gamma   90.00
#
_symmetry.space_group_name_H-M   'P 1'
#
loop_
_entity.id
_entity.type
_entity.pdbx_description
1 polymer ?
#
loop_
_entity_poly.entity_id
_entity_poly.type
_entity_poly.pdbx_seq_one_letter_code
_entity_poly.pdbx_strand_id
1 'polypeptide(L)'
;MNIIFKITSFTLLAGVLFLTGCSPSDTEKQTQEVTPPKQQEQSQKLDSEKQPAKGELKITDAQKVQAYVDEQNRKMEAMSQEVDYYKQYAKDMILILPSDKVQELINKEYHYAVTINNIQFPQSGVLEIRETAFDIVFTEERVKFSVLPESESVKGKIPTDLEDAVSTSASPQTKDEDGKTILTYSYKDLKPGERISFKISDELKKKLSVNTNDLVVKVLK
;
A
#
# COMPACT_ATOMS: atom_id res chain seq x y z
N MET A 1 -39.93 -24.64 -26.40
CA MET A 1 -39.05 -25.69 -25.84
C MET A 1 -38.59 -25.17 -24.48
N ASN A 2 -39.22 -25.66 -23.40
CA ASN A 2 -39.08 -25.13 -22.05
C ASN A 2 -37.87 -25.74 -21.36
N ILE A 3 -36.91 -24.92 -20.92
CA ILE A 3 -35.76 -25.36 -20.12
C ILE A 3 -36.09 -25.03 -18.65
N ILE A 4 -36.33 -26.08 -17.88
CA ILE A 4 -36.73 -26.04 -16.47
C ILE A 4 -35.49 -25.80 -15.60
N PHE A 5 -35.55 -24.73 -14.82
CA PHE A 5 -34.65 -24.39 -13.72
C PHE A 5 -34.63 -25.53 -12.67
N LYS A 6 -33.44 -26.05 -12.33
CA LYS A 6 -33.23 -26.81 -11.09
C LYS A 6 -32.34 -26.00 -10.15
N ILE A 7 -32.98 -25.45 -9.12
CA ILE A 7 -32.35 -24.79 -7.98
C ILE A 7 -31.94 -25.91 -7.01
N THR A 8 -30.67 -26.29 -7.00
CA THR A 8 -30.11 -27.16 -5.97
C THR A 8 -29.74 -26.32 -4.76
N SER A 9 -30.55 -26.48 -3.72
CA SER A 9 -30.36 -26.01 -2.35
C SER A 9 -29.00 -26.49 -1.82
N PHE A 10 -28.06 -25.58 -1.59
CA PHE A 10 -26.78 -25.90 -0.97
C PHE A 10 -26.91 -25.69 0.54
N THR A 11 -26.95 -26.80 1.26
CA THR A 11 -27.16 -26.86 2.70
C THR A 11 -25.96 -26.27 3.43
N LEU A 12 -26.28 -25.31 4.30
CA LEU A 12 -25.43 -24.67 5.28
C LEU A 12 -24.81 -25.75 6.22
N LEU A 13 -23.49 -25.95 6.18
CA LEU A 13 -22.78 -26.72 7.19
C LEU A 13 -21.98 -25.75 8.07
N ALA A 14 -22.59 -25.38 9.19
CA ALA A 14 -21.98 -24.59 10.24
C ALA A 14 -20.95 -25.44 11.00
N GLY A 15 -19.67 -25.27 10.67
CA GLY A 15 -18.56 -25.76 11.47
C GLY A 15 -18.08 -24.69 12.44
N VAL A 16 -18.74 -24.56 13.59
CA VAL A 16 -18.28 -23.74 14.71
C VAL A 16 -17.19 -24.51 15.44
N LEU A 17 -15.92 -24.21 15.16
CA LEU A 17 -14.81 -24.63 15.99
C LEU A 17 -14.53 -23.52 17.01
N PHE A 18 -15.05 -23.73 18.23
CA PHE A 18 -14.62 -23.03 19.43
C PHE A 18 -13.17 -23.42 19.74
N LEU A 19 -12.22 -22.51 19.50
CA LEU A 19 -10.92 -22.54 20.16
C LEU A 19 -10.97 -21.56 21.34
N THR A 20 -11.55 -22.04 22.44
CA THR A 20 -11.40 -21.45 23.77
C THR A 20 -10.00 -21.75 24.28
N GLY A 21 -9.10 -20.77 24.19
CA GLY A 21 -7.79 -20.78 24.83
C GLY A 21 -7.64 -19.55 25.73
N CYS A 22 -8.48 -19.42 26.76
CA CYS A 22 -8.18 -18.55 27.90
C CYS A 22 -7.37 -19.38 28.91
N SER A 23 -6.08 -19.10 28.99
CA SER A 23 -5.24 -19.50 30.12
C SER A 23 -5.06 -18.25 31.00
N PRO A 24 -5.68 -18.18 32.20
CA PRO A 24 -5.35 -17.17 33.18
C PRO A 24 -4.30 -17.74 34.13
N SER A 25 -3.13 -17.14 34.13
CA SER A 25 -2.19 -17.23 35.24
C SER A 25 -1.52 -15.88 35.39
N ASP A 26 -2.13 -15.05 36.22
CA ASP A 26 -1.49 -13.92 36.88
C ASP A 26 -0.37 -14.42 37.80
N THR A 27 0.58 -13.52 38.07
CA THR A 27 1.72 -13.66 39.02
C THR A 27 2.91 -14.36 38.36
N GLU A 28 4.06 -13.74 38.13
CA GLU A 28 4.84 -12.94 39.07
C GLU A 28 5.89 -12.13 38.29
N LYS A 29 6.18 -10.91 38.77
CA LYS A 29 7.28 -10.08 38.28
C LYS A 29 8.60 -10.83 38.46
N GLN A 30 9.30 -11.15 37.37
CA GLN A 30 10.76 -11.28 37.40
C GLN A 30 11.35 -10.76 36.10
N THR A 31 11.84 -9.53 36.17
CA THR A 31 12.88 -8.99 35.29
C THR A 31 14.09 -9.93 35.37
N GLN A 32 14.31 -10.76 34.36
CA GLN A 32 15.58 -11.43 34.17
C GLN A 32 16.58 -10.42 33.64
N GLU A 33 17.31 -9.85 34.59
CA GLU A 33 18.62 -9.24 34.43
C GLU A 33 19.56 -10.28 33.82
N VAL A 34 19.91 -10.07 32.54
CA VAL A 34 20.92 -10.85 31.84
C VAL A 34 22.25 -10.60 32.54
N THR A 35 22.61 -11.52 33.42
CA THR A 35 23.88 -11.56 34.14
C THR A 35 24.98 -12.00 33.15
N PRO A 36 26.03 -11.18 32.90
CA PRO A 36 27.18 -11.61 32.11
C PRO A 36 28.01 -12.65 32.87
N PRO A 37 28.74 -13.53 32.16
CA PRO A 37 29.49 -14.62 32.78
C PRO A 37 30.62 -14.10 33.68
N LYS A 38 30.73 -14.70 34.88
CA LYS A 38 31.85 -14.55 35.82
C LYS A 38 33.16 -14.93 35.14
N GLN A 39 34.02 -13.94 34.89
CA GLN A 39 35.45 -14.16 34.68
C GLN A 39 36.13 -14.26 36.05
N GLN A 40 36.93 -15.31 36.20
CA GLN A 40 37.73 -15.59 37.39
C GLN A 40 38.77 -14.49 37.63
N GLU A 41 38.80 -14.00 38.86
CA GLU A 41 39.93 -13.27 39.42
C GLU A 41 41.15 -14.20 39.49
N GLN A 42 42.18 -13.88 38.71
CA GLN A 42 43.54 -14.34 38.99
C GLN A 42 44.40 -13.10 39.21
N SER A 43 44.66 -12.83 40.49
CA SER A 43 45.57 -11.78 40.92
C SER A 43 47.00 -12.11 40.50
N GLN A 44 47.56 -11.29 39.60
CA GLN A 44 49.01 -11.09 39.50
C GLN A 44 49.30 -9.61 39.76
N LYS A 45 49.84 -9.36 40.97
CA LYS A 45 50.65 -8.18 41.24
C LYS A 45 51.95 -8.33 40.45
N LEU A 46 52.22 -7.42 39.53
CA LEU A 46 53.58 -7.20 39.03
C LEU A 46 53.74 -5.72 38.66
N ASP A 47 54.63 -5.09 39.42
CA ASP A 47 55.44 -3.91 39.21
C ASP A 47 54.89 -2.65 38.54
N SER A 48 55.00 -1.59 39.33
CA SER A 48 54.83 -0.19 38.98
C SER A 48 55.84 0.24 37.91
N GLU A 49 55.40 0.26 36.66
CA GLU A 49 56.11 0.92 35.57
C GLU A 49 55.28 2.08 35.01
N LYS A 50 55.64 3.28 35.50
CA LYS A 50 55.54 4.59 34.82
C LYS A 50 54.34 4.79 33.88
N GLN A 51 53.20 5.19 34.46
CA GLN A 51 52.06 5.74 33.71
C GLN A 51 52.53 6.89 32.78
N PRO A 52 52.41 6.76 31.45
CA PRO A 52 52.36 7.95 30.61
C PRO A 52 51.06 8.69 30.94
N ALA A 53 51.17 10.02 31.09
CA ALA A 53 50.06 10.91 31.42
C ALA A 53 48.84 10.56 30.56
N LYS A 54 47.76 10.16 31.25
CA LYS A 54 46.43 9.90 30.71
C LYS A 54 45.87 11.23 30.20
N GLY A 55 46.29 11.62 28.99
CA GLY A 55 45.71 12.74 28.27
C GLY A 55 44.26 12.39 27.98
N GLU A 56 43.33 12.96 28.73
CA GLU A 56 41.91 12.92 28.41
C GLU A 56 41.74 13.55 27.03
N LEU A 57 41.57 12.69 26.02
CA LEU A 57 41.23 13.11 24.68
C LEU A 57 39.85 13.75 24.76
N LYS A 58 39.80 15.09 24.85
CA LYS A 58 38.55 15.84 24.86
C LYS A 58 37.92 15.71 23.48
N ILE A 59 37.05 14.71 23.32
CA ILE A 59 36.24 14.57 22.12
C ILE A 59 35.37 15.81 22.02
N THR A 60 35.58 16.62 20.98
CA THR A 60 34.77 17.80 20.74
C THR A 60 33.38 17.39 20.30
N ASP A 61 32.37 18.24 20.51
CA ASP A 61 31.01 17.91 20.05
C ASP A 61 30.95 17.73 18.52
N ALA A 62 31.83 18.41 17.77
CA ALA A 62 32.01 18.18 16.34
C ALA A 62 32.43 16.74 16.00
N GLN A 63 33.34 16.15 16.78
CA GLN A 63 33.77 14.75 16.58
C GLN A 63 32.65 13.75 16.90
N LYS A 64 31.80 14.03 17.90
CA LYS A 64 30.63 13.19 18.20
C LYS A 64 29.60 13.24 17.08
N VAL A 65 29.32 14.44 16.56
CA VAL A 65 28.41 14.62 15.42
C VAL A 65 28.95 13.89 14.19
N GLN A 66 30.25 14.00 13.90
CA GLN A 66 30.85 13.29 12.77
C GLN A 66 30.74 11.77 12.93
N ALA A 67 31.07 11.22 14.10
CA ALA A 67 30.94 9.80 14.37
C ALA A 67 29.50 9.30 14.20
N TYR A 68 28.51 10.10 14.62
CA TYR A 68 27.10 9.78 14.41
C TYR A 68 26.72 9.78 12.93
N VAL A 69 27.14 10.79 12.15
CA VAL A 69 26.92 10.85 10.70
C VAL A 69 27.54 9.64 10.00
N ASP A 70 28.77 9.29 10.34
CA ASP A 70 29.47 8.13 9.77
C ASP A 70 28.79 6.80 10.13
N GLU A 71 28.21 6.70 11.33
CA GLU A 71 27.39 5.55 11.73
C GLU A 71 26.09 5.48 10.90
N GLN A 72 25.37 6.59 10.72
CA GLN A 72 24.15 6.63 9.93
C GLN A 72 24.41 6.30 8.45
N ASN A 73 25.50 6.83 7.88
CA ASN A 73 25.89 6.53 6.51
C ASN A 73 26.18 5.04 6.32
N ARG A 74 26.91 4.40 7.26
CA ARG A 74 27.15 2.95 7.21
C ARG A 74 25.86 2.14 7.32
N LYS A 75 24.92 2.56 8.18
CA LYS A 75 23.60 1.92 8.28
C LYS A 75 22.80 2.06 6.99
N MET A 76 22.80 3.24 6.38
CA MET A 76 22.13 3.48 5.10
C MET A 76 22.74 2.64 3.98
N GLU A 77 24.07 2.54 3.91
CA GLU A 77 24.75 1.71 2.92
C GLU A 77 24.41 0.22 3.09
N ALA A 78 24.44 -0.29 4.32
CA ALA A 78 24.05 -1.67 4.61
C ALA A 78 22.58 -1.95 4.21
N MET A 79 21.66 -1.04 4.56
CA MET A 79 20.26 -1.15 4.15
C MET A 79 20.09 -1.06 2.62
N SER A 80 20.86 -0.21 1.95
CA SER A 80 20.83 -0.12 0.48
C SER A 80 21.25 -1.43 -0.18
N GLN A 81 22.34 -2.04 0.30
CA GLN A 81 22.81 -3.33 -0.21
C GLN A 81 21.79 -4.45 0.03
N GLU A 82 21.14 -4.46 1.19
CA GLU A 82 20.07 -5.42 1.50
C GLU A 82 18.86 -5.23 0.58
N VAL A 83 18.42 -3.99 0.35
CA VAL A 83 17.34 -3.67 -0.59
C VAL A 83 17.69 -4.13 -2.01
N ASP A 84 18.92 -3.91 -2.46
CA ASP A 84 19.35 -4.32 -3.79
C ASP A 84 19.42 -5.85 -3.94
N TYR A 85 19.87 -6.55 -2.89
CA TYR A 85 19.83 -8.02 -2.83
C TYR A 85 18.39 -8.54 -2.98
N TYR A 86 17.43 -8.03 -2.20
CA TYR A 86 16.04 -8.48 -2.30
C TYR A 86 15.37 -8.10 -3.62
N LYS A 87 15.70 -6.93 -4.19
CA LYS A 87 15.23 -6.55 -5.52
C LYS A 87 15.71 -7.54 -6.58
N GLN A 88 16.98 -7.93 -6.54
CA GLN A 88 17.51 -8.90 -7.49
C GLN A 88 16.87 -10.27 -7.29
N TYR A 89 16.78 -10.74 -6.04
CA TYR A 89 16.13 -12.00 -5.71
C TYR A 89 14.66 -12.02 -6.19
N ALA A 90 13.90 -10.95 -5.97
CA ALA A 90 12.53 -10.85 -6.45
C ALA A 90 12.44 -10.91 -7.99
N LYS A 91 13.35 -10.24 -8.70
CA LYS A 91 13.43 -10.32 -10.17
C LYS A 91 13.71 -11.74 -10.64
N ASP A 92 14.67 -12.43 -10.02
CA ASP A 92 15.02 -13.80 -10.37
C ASP A 92 13.83 -14.76 -10.12
N MET A 93 13.07 -14.53 -9.04
CA MET A 93 11.84 -15.28 -8.77
C MET A 93 10.75 -14.99 -9.80
N ILE A 94 10.57 -13.75 -10.25
CA ILE A 94 9.60 -13.40 -11.28
C ILE A 94 9.90 -14.11 -12.61
N LEU A 95 11.18 -14.28 -12.96
CA LEU A 95 11.58 -14.94 -14.22
C LEU A 95 11.20 -16.43 -14.28
N ILE A 96 11.03 -17.09 -13.13
CA ILE A 96 10.64 -18.50 -13.06
C ILE A 96 9.13 -18.68 -12.82
N LEU A 97 8.38 -17.59 -12.61
CA LEU A 97 6.92 -17.68 -12.47
C LEU A 97 6.28 -18.01 -13.83
N PRO A 98 5.21 -18.82 -13.83
CA PRO A 98 4.42 -19.01 -15.04
C PRO A 98 3.73 -17.69 -15.45
N SER A 99 3.47 -17.54 -16.74
CA SER A 99 3.02 -16.27 -17.34
C SER A 99 1.70 -15.74 -16.77
N ASP A 100 0.79 -16.62 -16.36
CA ASP A 100 -0.47 -16.27 -15.70
C ASP A 100 -0.23 -15.60 -14.33
N LYS A 101 0.76 -16.08 -13.56
CA LYS A 101 1.15 -15.48 -12.28
C LYS A 101 1.87 -14.16 -12.45
N VAL A 102 2.69 -14.02 -13.48
CA VAL A 102 3.26 -12.71 -13.86
C VAL A 102 2.14 -11.73 -14.21
N GLN A 103 1.12 -12.17 -14.97
CA GLN A 103 -0.02 -11.32 -15.31
C GLN A 103 -0.84 -10.91 -14.07
N GLU A 104 -1.01 -11.79 -13.09
CA GLU A 104 -1.64 -11.45 -11.81
C GLU A 104 -0.88 -10.34 -11.07
N LEU A 105 0.45 -10.33 -11.13
CA LEU A 105 1.28 -9.25 -10.56
C LEU A 105 1.13 -7.95 -11.36
N ILE A 106 1.22 -8.03 -12.70
CA ILE A 106 1.05 -6.87 -13.60
C ILE A 106 -0.30 -6.18 -13.34
N ASN A 107 -1.36 -6.97 -13.13
CA ASN A 107 -2.69 -6.43 -12.87
C ASN A 107 -2.82 -5.68 -11.53
N LYS A 108 -1.88 -5.88 -10.60
CA LYS A 108 -1.83 -5.21 -9.29
C LYS A 108 -0.92 -3.97 -9.26
N GLU A 109 -0.21 -3.68 -10.35
CA GLU A 109 0.73 -2.55 -10.40
C GLU A 109 0.03 -1.19 -10.36
N TYR A 110 -1.21 -1.13 -10.86
CA TYR A 110 -2.01 0.09 -10.93
C TYR A 110 -3.36 -0.14 -10.27
N HIS A 111 -3.69 0.75 -9.34
CA HIS A 111 -4.97 0.80 -8.65
C HIS A 111 -5.80 1.94 -9.22
N TYR A 112 -7.04 1.61 -9.59
CA TYR A 112 -7.99 2.58 -10.11
C TYR A 112 -9.17 2.68 -9.15
N ALA A 113 -9.61 3.89 -8.87
CA ALA A 113 -10.77 4.14 -8.04
C ALA A 113 -11.60 5.30 -8.58
N VAL A 114 -12.92 5.22 -8.35
CA VAL A 114 -13.83 6.34 -8.51
C VAL A 114 -14.68 6.45 -7.25
N THR A 115 -14.72 7.65 -6.66
CA THR A 115 -15.44 7.89 -5.40
C THR A 115 -16.20 9.21 -5.41
N ILE A 116 -17.24 9.27 -4.58
CA ILE A 116 -18.00 10.49 -4.28
C ILE A 116 -18.07 10.60 -2.77
N ASN A 117 -17.49 11.66 -2.19
CA ASN A 117 -17.38 11.79 -0.74
C ASN A 117 -16.83 10.52 -0.06
N ASN A 118 -15.79 9.91 -0.66
CA ASN A 118 -15.15 8.65 -0.24
C ASN A 118 -16.04 7.39 -0.37
N ILE A 119 -17.22 7.49 -0.97
CA ILE A 119 -18.08 6.35 -1.28
C ILE A 119 -17.73 5.85 -2.68
N GLN A 120 -17.37 4.57 -2.80
CA GLN A 120 -17.07 3.95 -4.08
C GLN A 120 -18.35 3.76 -4.91
N PHE A 121 -18.25 3.90 -6.23
CA PHE A 121 -19.38 3.58 -7.10
C PHE A 121 -19.77 2.10 -6.98
N PRO A 122 -21.08 1.79 -6.90
CA PRO A 122 -21.54 0.41 -6.94
C PRO A 122 -21.30 -0.20 -8.32
N GLN A 123 -21.26 -1.54 -8.39
CA GLN A 123 -21.07 -2.26 -9.65
C GLN A 123 -22.13 -1.93 -10.72
N SER A 124 -23.31 -1.46 -10.31
CA SER A 124 -24.37 -1.01 -11.22
C SER A 124 -24.01 0.28 -11.98
N GLY A 125 -22.98 1.01 -11.54
CA GLY A 125 -22.63 2.34 -12.04
C GLY A 125 -23.58 3.45 -11.59
N VAL A 126 -24.61 3.17 -10.78
CA VAL A 126 -25.60 4.16 -10.35
C VAL A 126 -25.46 4.43 -8.86
N LEU A 127 -25.08 5.66 -8.49
CA LEU A 127 -25.03 6.12 -7.11
C LEU A 127 -26.17 7.12 -6.84
N GLU A 128 -26.87 6.95 -5.72
CA GLU A 128 -27.93 7.87 -5.28
C GLU A 128 -27.48 8.58 -4.00
N ILE A 129 -27.53 9.90 -4.00
CA ILE A 129 -27.01 10.75 -2.92
C ILE A 129 -27.99 11.87 -2.61
N ARG A 130 -27.92 12.46 -1.41
CA ARG A 130 -28.82 13.56 -0.98
C ARG A 130 -28.13 14.91 -0.99
N GLU A 131 -26.81 14.91 -1.05
CA GLU A 131 -25.97 16.09 -1.07
C GLU A 131 -26.12 16.82 -2.41
N THR A 132 -26.27 18.15 -2.33
CA THR A 132 -26.38 19.03 -3.50
C THR A 132 -25.03 19.58 -3.97
N ALA A 133 -23.97 19.27 -3.22
CA ALA A 133 -22.59 19.59 -3.56
C ALA A 133 -21.69 18.43 -3.17
N PHE A 134 -20.80 18.04 -4.07
CA PHE A 134 -19.87 16.94 -3.88
C PHE A 134 -18.80 16.96 -4.97
N ASP A 135 -17.73 16.22 -4.70
CA ASP A 135 -16.67 15.96 -5.66
C ASP A 135 -16.74 14.51 -6.13
N ILE A 136 -16.56 14.32 -7.43
CA ILE A 136 -16.32 13.00 -8.02
C ILE A 136 -14.84 12.91 -8.30
N VAL A 137 -14.19 11.96 -7.65
CA VAL A 137 -12.74 11.80 -7.69
C VAL A 137 -12.40 10.49 -8.38
N PHE A 138 -11.75 10.58 -9.54
CA PHE A 138 -11.08 9.45 -10.19
C PHE A 138 -9.62 9.44 -9.77
N THR A 139 -9.08 8.25 -9.55
CA THR A 139 -7.69 8.06 -9.15
C THR A 139 -7.07 6.93 -9.94
N GLU A 140 -5.88 7.17 -10.47
CA GLU A 140 -4.91 6.17 -10.94
C GLU A 140 -3.72 6.23 -10.00
N GLU A 141 -3.35 5.12 -9.37
CA GLU A 141 -2.23 5.06 -8.45
C GLU A 141 -1.34 3.86 -8.76
N ARG A 142 -0.08 4.14 -9.11
CA ARG A 142 0.93 3.10 -9.26
C ARG A 142 1.44 2.65 -7.89
N VAL A 143 1.71 1.36 -7.72
CA VAL A 143 2.39 0.86 -6.52
C VAL A 143 3.74 1.55 -6.33
N LYS A 144 3.99 2.05 -5.12
CA LYS A 144 5.22 2.80 -4.80
C LYS A 144 6.51 1.96 -4.95
N PHE A 145 6.40 0.66 -4.67
CA PHE A 145 7.52 -0.27 -4.71
C PHE A 145 7.15 -1.47 -5.59
N SER A 146 7.34 -1.32 -6.90
CA SER A 146 7.18 -2.42 -7.83
C SER A 146 8.36 -3.39 -7.75
N VAL A 147 8.05 -4.68 -7.74
CA VAL A 147 9.05 -5.75 -7.91
C VAL A 147 9.19 -6.16 -9.39
N LEU A 148 8.25 -5.76 -10.24
CA LEU A 148 8.28 -6.05 -11.66
C LEU A 148 9.27 -5.15 -12.39
N PRO A 149 9.93 -5.64 -13.46
CA PRO A 149 10.64 -4.77 -14.39
C PRO A 149 9.70 -3.70 -14.96
N GLU A 150 10.21 -2.49 -15.20
CA GLU A 150 9.41 -1.36 -15.70
C GLU A 150 8.58 -1.72 -16.94
N SER A 151 9.19 -2.45 -17.89
CA SER A 151 8.55 -2.89 -19.13
C SER A 151 7.34 -3.80 -18.91
N GLU A 152 7.30 -4.54 -17.81
CA GLU A 152 6.15 -5.37 -17.42
C GLU A 152 5.15 -4.56 -16.59
N SER A 153 5.64 -3.71 -15.68
CA SER A 153 4.81 -2.88 -14.81
C SER A 153 3.85 -1.98 -15.60
N VAL A 154 4.36 -1.30 -16.64
CA VAL A 154 3.53 -0.39 -17.47
C VAL A 154 2.40 -1.09 -18.22
N LYS A 155 2.48 -2.41 -18.44
CA LYS A 155 1.39 -3.19 -19.06
C LYS A 155 0.16 -3.29 -18.14
N GLY A 156 0.32 -2.98 -16.86
CA GLY A 156 -0.77 -2.91 -15.88
C GLY A 156 -1.62 -1.64 -16.01
N LYS A 157 -1.07 -0.57 -16.59
CA LYS A 157 -1.77 0.70 -16.82
C LYS A 157 -2.83 0.53 -17.93
N ILE A 158 -3.92 1.28 -17.86
CA ILE A 158 -4.83 1.40 -19.00
C ILE A 158 -4.09 2.08 -20.20
N PRO A 159 -4.44 1.75 -21.46
CA PRO A 159 -3.70 2.25 -22.63
C PRO A 159 -3.83 3.76 -22.88
N THR A 160 -4.91 4.36 -22.41
CA THR A 160 -5.20 5.80 -22.52
C THR A 160 -4.93 6.48 -21.19
N ASP A 161 -4.65 7.78 -21.19
CA ASP A 161 -4.57 8.52 -19.94
C ASP A 161 -5.93 8.57 -19.23
N LEU A 162 -5.91 8.76 -17.90
CA LEU A 162 -7.12 8.71 -17.08
C LEU A 162 -8.14 9.78 -17.49
N GLU A 163 -7.68 10.95 -17.91
CA GLU A 163 -8.55 12.04 -18.36
C GLU A 163 -9.28 11.68 -19.65
N ASP A 164 -8.58 11.10 -20.62
CA ASP A 164 -9.17 10.64 -21.88
C ASP A 164 -10.09 9.41 -21.70
N ALA A 165 -9.84 8.62 -20.66
CA ALA A 165 -10.65 7.47 -20.31
C ALA A 165 -12.02 7.86 -19.71
N VAL A 166 -12.23 9.15 -19.37
CA VAL A 166 -13.45 9.67 -18.74
C VAL A 166 -14.05 10.79 -19.58
N SER A 167 -15.20 10.53 -20.20
CA SER A 167 -15.95 11.51 -20.99
C SER A 167 -17.13 12.07 -20.19
N THR A 168 -17.16 13.39 -20.04
CA THR A 168 -18.25 14.14 -19.40
C THR A 168 -18.28 15.58 -19.94
N SER A 169 -19.32 16.34 -19.62
CA SER A 169 -19.43 17.76 -20.00
C SER A 169 -18.64 18.70 -19.09
N ALA A 170 -18.21 18.23 -17.92
CA ALA A 170 -17.44 19.01 -16.96
C ALA A 170 -15.93 18.83 -17.20
N SER A 171 -15.13 19.87 -16.95
CA SER A 171 -13.66 19.74 -16.93
C SER A 171 -13.19 19.38 -15.51
N PRO A 172 -12.28 18.41 -15.35
CA PRO A 172 -11.71 18.10 -14.05
C PRO A 172 -10.66 19.12 -13.63
N GLN A 173 -10.35 19.14 -12.33
CA GLN A 173 -9.05 19.55 -11.86
C GLN A 173 -8.14 18.32 -11.80
N THR A 174 -7.00 18.39 -12.48
CA THR A 174 -5.99 17.31 -12.52
C THR A 174 -4.87 17.61 -11.54
N LYS A 175 -4.47 16.60 -10.76
CA LYS A 175 -3.30 16.65 -9.88
C LYS A 175 -2.48 15.38 -10.05
N ASP A 176 -1.19 15.54 -10.31
CA ASP A 176 -0.21 14.46 -10.37
C ASP A 176 0.81 14.59 -9.23
N GLU A 177 1.00 13.52 -8.46
CA GLU A 177 1.94 13.47 -7.34
C GLU A 177 2.42 12.04 -7.12
N ASP A 178 3.75 11.83 -7.08
CA ASP A 178 4.38 10.55 -6.69
C ASP A 178 3.80 9.27 -7.36
N GLY A 179 3.52 9.32 -8.67
CA GLY A 179 2.97 8.18 -9.41
C GLY A 179 1.46 7.97 -9.21
N LYS A 180 0.76 9.00 -8.71
CA LYS A 180 -0.68 9.08 -8.57
C LYS A 180 -1.23 10.23 -9.39
N THR A 181 -2.23 9.94 -10.23
CA THR A 181 -3.02 10.92 -10.97
C THR A 181 -4.42 10.98 -10.36
N ILE A 182 -4.88 12.19 -10.06
CA ILE A 182 -6.19 12.46 -9.46
C ILE A 182 -6.96 13.42 -10.36
N LEU A 183 -8.16 13.03 -10.77
CA LEU A 183 -9.10 13.90 -11.47
C LEU A 183 -10.28 14.21 -10.55
N THR A 184 -10.51 15.48 -10.29
CA THR A 184 -11.59 15.94 -9.42
C THR A 184 -12.61 16.74 -10.23
N TYR A 185 -13.86 16.26 -10.27
CA TYR A 185 -14.99 16.98 -10.85
C TYR A 185 -15.87 17.50 -9.72
N SER A 186 -15.90 18.82 -9.54
CA SER A 186 -16.65 19.46 -8.47
C SER A 186 -18.02 19.94 -8.94
N TYR A 187 -19.05 19.56 -8.18
CA TYR A 187 -20.42 19.98 -8.42
C TYR A 187 -20.98 20.74 -7.21
N LYS A 188 -21.75 21.79 -7.47
CA LYS A 188 -22.36 22.65 -6.46
C LYS A 188 -23.78 23.02 -6.89
N ASP A 189 -24.62 23.35 -5.91
CA ASP A 189 -25.97 23.87 -6.11
C ASP A 189 -26.89 22.97 -6.97
N LEU A 190 -26.68 21.65 -6.92
CA LEU A 190 -27.48 20.68 -7.67
C LEU A 190 -28.89 20.58 -7.09
N LYS A 191 -29.88 20.44 -7.98
CA LYS A 191 -31.29 20.28 -7.57
C LYS A 191 -31.67 18.80 -7.42
N PRO A 192 -32.59 18.47 -6.49
CA PRO A 192 -33.20 17.15 -6.44
C PRO A 192 -33.76 16.73 -7.80
N GLY A 193 -33.45 15.51 -8.22
CA GLY A 193 -33.80 14.94 -9.52
C GLY A 193 -32.75 15.14 -10.61
N GLU A 194 -31.73 15.98 -10.39
CA GLU A 194 -30.63 16.12 -11.33
C GLU A 194 -29.80 14.84 -11.45
N ARG A 195 -29.23 14.65 -12.65
CA ARG A 195 -28.43 13.49 -13.01
C ARG A 195 -27.12 13.94 -13.60
N ILE A 196 -26.02 13.49 -13.01
CA ILE A 196 -24.69 13.70 -13.55
C ILE A 196 -24.23 12.37 -14.14
N SER A 197 -23.74 12.41 -15.37
CA SER A 197 -23.35 11.21 -16.12
C SER A 197 -21.90 11.32 -16.58
N PHE A 198 -21.19 10.21 -16.47
CA PHE A 198 -19.84 10.02 -17.01
C PHE A 198 -19.84 8.77 -17.86
N LYS A 199 -19.14 8.83 -18.99
CA LYS A 199 -18.86 7.66 -19.81
C LYS A 199 -17.40 7.28 -19.65
N ILE A 200 -17.13 6.05 -19.24
CA ILE A 200 -15.77 5.53 -19.06
C ILE A 200 -15.39 4.53 -20.15
N SER A 201 -14.10 4.42 -20.45
CA SER A 201 -13.56 3.42 -21.38
C SER A 201 -13.80 1.98 -20.89
N ASP A 202 -13.71 0.99 -21.78
CA ASP A 202 -13.89 -0.41 -21.42
C ASP A 202 -12.76 -0.93 -20.53
N GLU A 203 -11.56 -0.39 -20.70
CA GLU A 203 -10.39 -0.70 -19.90
C GLU A 203 -10.57 -0.15 -18.47
N LEU A 204 -11.00 1.11 -18.33
CA LEU A 204 -11.27 1.71 -17.03
C LEU A 204 -12.44 1.02 -16.33
N LYS A 205 -13.50 0.65 -17.05
CA LYS A 205 -14.62 -0.16 -16.53
C LYS A 205 -14.14 -1.45 -15.87
N LYS A 206 -13.26 -2.20 -16.56
CA LYS A 206 -12.68 -3.45 -16.04
C LYS A 206 -11.86 -3.18 -14.78
N LYS A 207 -11.04 -2.14 -14.77
CA LYS A 207 -10.20 -1.77 -13.62
C LYS A 207 -11.02 -1.32 -12.40
N LEU A 208 -12.11 -0.59 -12.63
CA LEU A 208 -13.04 -0.18 -11.57
C LEU A 208 -13.98 -1.29 -11.11
N SER A 209 -13.99 -2.44 -11.79
CA SER A 209 -14.88 -3.58 -11.48
C SER A 209 -16.38 -3.21 -11.50
N VAL A 210 -16.77 -2.33 -12.42
CA VAL A 210 -18.18 -1.94 -12.65
C VAL A 210 -18.73 -2.61 -13.91
N ASN A 211 -20.05 -2.83 -13.96
CA ASN A 211 -20.70 -3.58 -15.03
C ASN A 211 -21.13 -2.74 -16.23
N THR A 212 -20.94 -1.42 -16.16
CA THR A 212 -21.40 -0.45 -17.16
C THR A 212 -20.31 0.58 -17.46
N ASN A 213 -20.34 1.13 -18.68
CA ASN A 213 -19.53 2.27 -19.06
C ASN A 213 -20.17 3.60 -18.65
N ASP A 214 -21.44 3.60 -18.26
CA ASP A 214 -22.17 4.80 -17.87
C ASP A 214 -22.26 4.87 -16.34
N LEU A 215 -21.49 5.78 -15.75
CA LEU A 215 -21.57 6.10 -14.33
C LEU A 215 -22.55 7.25 -14.13
N VAL A 216 -23.57 7.04 -13.31
CA VAL A 216 -24.67 8.00 -13.09
C VAL A 216 -24.81 8.30 -11.61
N VAL A 217 -24.84 9.59 -11.29
CA VAL A 217 -25.17 10.08 -9.95
C VAL A 217 -26.55 10.70 -10.00
N LYS A 218 -27.44 10.25 -9.11
CA LYS A 218 -28.78 10.83 -8.97
C LYS A 218 -28.88 11.60 -7.66
N VAL A 219 -29.24 12.87 -7.74
CA VAL A 219 -29.52 13.69 -6.57
C VAL A 219 -30.94 13.41 -6.10
N LEU A 220 -31.08 12.87 -4.90
CA LEU A 220 -32.35 12.57 -4.27
C LEU A 220 -32.94 13.81 -3.59
N LYS A 221 -34.23 13.72 -3.25
CA LYS A 221 -34.96 14.74 -2.52
C LYS A 221 -34.72 14.65 -1.02
#